data_AF-A0A143G573-F1
#
_entry.id   AF-A0A143G573-F1
#
_cell.length_a   1.000
_cell.length_b   1.000
_cell.length_c   1.000
_cell.angle_alpha   90.00
_cell.angle_beta   90.00
_cell.angle_gamma   90.00
#
_symmetry.space_group_name_H-M   'P 1'
#
loop_
_entity.id
_entity.type
_entity.pdbx_description
1 polymer ?
#
loop_
_entity_poly.entity_id
_entity_poly.type
_entity_poly.pdbx_seq_one_letter_code
_entity_poly.pdbx_strand_id
1 'polypeptide(L)'
;MTKYVAKTNNRTAIFLTNVHATFEASIHALSSIEYTRKLAIKNDPISNLHVLVEDTKNLKNFIRIEKEDIALANKDRQALYHLVATVLDTLKT
;
A
#
# COMPACT_ATOMS: atom_id res chain seq x y z
N MET A 1 3.12 18.55 21.49
CA MET A 1 3.79 17.37 20.90
C MET A 1 4.16 17.67 19.47
N THR A 2 5.45 17.86 19.19
CA THR A 2 6.01 17.98 17.84
C THR A 2 5.76 16.67 17.10
N LYS A 3 4.86 16.69 16.12
CA LYS A 3 4.67 15.55 15.21
C LYS A 3 5.93 15.47 14.35
N TYR A 4 6.81 14.51 14.64
CA TYR A 4 7.93 14.17 13.77
C TYR A 4 7.38 13.55 12.51
N VAL A 5 7.05 14.43 11.56
CA VAL A 5 6.63 14.04 10.22
C VAL A 5 7.91 13.65 9.48
N ALA A 6 8.23 12.35 9.46
CA ALA A 6 9.38 11.86 8.68
C ALA A 6 9.28 12.37 7.22
N LYS A 7 10.41 12.72 6.59
CA LYS A 7 10.43 13.08 5.17
C LYS A 7 9.92 11.90 4.33
N THR A 8 9.27 12.17 3.20
CA THR A 8 8.59 11.18 2.34
C THR A 8 9.45 9.97 1.97
N ASN A 9 10.74 10.14 1.68
CA ASN A 9 11.64 9.01 1.39
C ASN A 9 11.92 8.13 2.61
N ASN A 10 12.06 8.73 3.79
CA ASN A 10 12.24 8.00 5.05
C ASN A 10 10.95 7.29 5.47
N ARG A 11 9.78 7.81 5.08
CA ARG A 11 8.49 7.15 5.36
C ARG A 11 8.37 5.82 4.65
N THR A 12 8.67 5.77 3.34
CA THR A 12 8.63 4.52 2.58
C THR A 12 9.58 3.48 3.15
N ALA A 13 10.79 3.88 3.54
CA ALA A 13 11.72 2.98 4.22
C ALA A 13 11.14 2.43 5.54
N ILE A 14 10.50 3.27 6.36
CA ILE A 14 9.87 2.85 7.63
C ILE A 14 8.69 1.88 7.40
N PHE A 15 7.92 2.03 6.32
CA PHE A 15 6.88 1.06 5.99
C PHE A 15 7.46 -0.24 5.47
N LEU A 16 8.49 -0.15 4.63
CA LEU A 16 9.13 -1.29 4.00
C LEU A 16 9.90 -2.17 5.02
N THR A 17 10.37 -1.60 6.12
CA THR A 17 10.92 -2.38 7.25
C THR A 17 9.85 -3.13 8.04
N ASN A 18 8.57 -2.76 7.91
CA ASN A 18 7.42 -3.38 8.57
C ASN A 18 6.55 -4.20 7.61
N VAL A 19 7.12 -4.71 6.51
CA VAL A 19 6.38 -5.58 5.56
C VAL A 19 5.95 -6.88 6.24
N HIS A 20 4.63 -7.11 6.23
CA HIS A 20 3.99 -8.27 6.83
C HIS A 20 4.03 -9.49 5.89
N ALA A 21 3.36 -10.57 6.29
CA ALA A 21 3.33 -11.82 5.51
C ALA A 21 2.49 -11.71 4.22
N THR A 22 1.53 -10.78 4.17
CA THR A 22 0.68 -10.57 2.99
C THR A 22 0.59 -9.10 2.61
N PHE A 23 0.22 -8.85 1.37
CA PHE A 23 -0.03 -7.52 0.81
C PHE A 23 -1.13 -6.81 1.58
N GLU A 24 -2.25 -7.48 1.83
CA GLU A 24 -3.40 -6.91 2.53
C GLU A 24 -3.05 -6.52 3.96
N ALA A 25 -2.30 -7.37 4.68
CA ALA A 25 -1.81 -7.06 6.01
C ALA A 25 -0.85 -5.87 5.99
N SER A 26 0.03 -5.81 4.99
CA SER A 26 0.96 -4.69 4.80
C SER A 26 0.24 -3.37 4.56
N ILE A 27 -0.77 -3.35 3.68
CA ILE A 27 -1.56 -2.15 3.40
C ILE A 27 -2.42 -1.75 4.61
N HIS A 28 -3.03 -2.69 5.31
CA HIS A 28 -3.84 -2.39 6.49
C HIS A 28 -2.98 -1.81 7.63
N ALA A 29 -1.79 -2.38 7.84
CA ALA A 29 -0.85 -1.93 8.86
C ALA A 29 -0.30 -0.53 8.60
N LEU A 30 -0.28 -0.04 7.35
CA LEU A 30 0.13 1.35 7.05
C LEU A 30 -0.65 2.37 7.86
N SER A 31 -1.94 2.14 8.10
CA SER A 31 -2.78 3.05 8.88
C SER A 31 -2.36 3.18 10.36
N SER A 32 -1.66 2.18 10.89
CA SER A 32 -1.10 2.21 12.26
C SER A 32 0.22 2.96 12.36
N ILE A 33 0.93 3.10 11.24
CA ILE A 33 2.24 3.75 11.15
C ILE A 33 2.09 5.20 10.63
N GLU A 34 1.13 5.45 9.73
CA GLU A 34 0.84 6.77 9.16
C GLU A 34 -0.59 7.24 9.47
N TYR A 35 -0.69 8.25 10.32
CA TYR A 35 -1.98 8.88 10.64
C TYR A 35 -2.45 9.88 9.56
N THR A 36 -1.52 10.29 8.69
CA THR A 36 -1.80 11.30 7.66
C THR A 36 -2.46 10.74 6.42
N ARG A 37 -2.27 9.46 6.09
CA ARG A 37 -2.89 8.78 4.94
C ARG A 37 -3.52 7.48 5.41
N LYS A 38 -4.60 7.07 4.77
CA LYS A 38 -5.21 5.78 5.09
C LYS A 38 -5.55 5.09 3.78
N LEU A 39 -4.75 4.08 3.44
CA LEU A 39 -4.98 3.27 2.26
C LEU A 39 -6.06 2.24 2.56
N ALA A 40 -6.94 2.02 1.59
CA ALA A 40 -7.96 0.99 1.63
C ALA A 40 -7.89 0.14 0.37
N ILE A 41 -8.13 -1.15 0.54
CA ILE A 41 -8.25 -2.11 -0.55
C ILE A 41 -9.74 -2.27 -0.85
N LYS A 42 -10.12 -2.06 -2.11
CA LYS A 42 -11.49 -2.21 -2.62
C LYS A 42 -11.52 -3.10 -3.85
N ASN A 43 -12.64 -3.76 -4.09
CA ASN A 43 -12.85 -4.46 -5.35
C ASN A 43 -13.04 -3.44 -6.48
N ASP A 44 -12.48 -3.73 -7.65
CA ASP A 44 -12.73 -2.94 -8.85
C ASP A 44 -14.18 -3.18 -9.33
N PRO A 45 -15.00 -2.13 -9.50
CA PRO A 45 -16.38 -2.27 -9.97
C PRO A 45 -16.51 -2.70 -11.43
N ILE A 46 -15.44 -2.56 -12.22
CA ILE A 46 -15.40 -2.87 -13.67
C ILE A 46 -14.86 -4.27 -13.91
N SER A 47 -13.96 -4.77 -13.06
CA SER A 47 -13.27 -6.04 -13.28
C SER A 47 -13.11 -6.87 -12.02
N ASN A 48 -13.59 -8.12 -12.07
CA ASN A 48 -13.40 -9.08 -10.98
C ASN A 48 -11.94 -9.56 -10.83
N LEU A 49 -11.09 -9.32 -11.83
CA LEU A 49 -9.68 -9.71 -11.83
C LEU A 49 -8.80 -8.71 -11.07
N HIS A 50 -9.33 -7.53 -10.75
CA HIS A 50 -8.54 -6.44 -10.21
C HIS A 50 -9.03 -5.99 -8.84
N VAL A 51 -8.13 -5.31 -8.15
CA VAL A 51 -8.33 -4.67 -6.86
C VAL A 51 -7.82 -3.24 -6.96
N LEU A 52 -8.54 -2.33 -6.33
CA LEU A 52 -8.16 -0.93 -6.22
C LEU A 52 -7.56 -0.68 -4.84
N VAL A 53 -6.37 -0.09 -4.82
CA VAL A 53 -5.80 0.47 -3.59
C VAL A 53 -5.89 1.99 -3.69
N GLU A 54 -6.68 2.59 -2.82
CA GLU A 54 -6.98 4.03 -2.84
C GLU A 54 -6.61 4.68 -1.51
N ASP A 55 -6.22 5.96 -1.56
CA ASP A 55 -6.13 6.78 -0.36
C ASP A 55 -7.53 7.30 0.00
N THR A 56 -8.05 6.87 1.16
CA THR A 56 -9.36 7.29 1.65
C THR A 56 -9.48 8.80 1.89
N LYS A 57 -8.35 9.53 2.02
CA LYS A 57 -8.37 10.99 2.13
C LYS A 57 -8.28 11.70 0.78
N ASN A 58 -7.80 11.04 -0.26
CA ASN A 58 -7.72 11.57 -1.62
C ASN A 58 -8.21 10.53 -2.62
N LEU A 59 -9.53 10.45 -2.77
CA LEU A 59 -10.23 9.44 -3.58
C LEU A 59 -9.89 9.48 -5.08
N LYS A 60 -9.19 10.52 -5.55
CA LYS A 60 -8.67 10.59 -6.92
C LYS A 60 -7.34 9.84 -7.11
N ASN A 61 -6.69 9.45 -6.02
CA ASN A 61 -5.42 8.74 -6.05
C ASN A 61 -5.65 7.27 -5.74
N PHE A 62 -5.64 6.44 -6.78
CA PHE A 62 -5.81 5.01 -6.68
C PHE A 62 -4.88 4.31 -7.67
N ILE A 63 -4.48 3.10 -7.31
CA ILE A 63 -3.78 2.18 -8.19
C ILE A 63 -4.62 0.92 -8.35
N ARG A 64 -4.70 0.43 -9.59
CA ARG A 64 -5.36 -0.82 -9.93
C ARG A 64 -4.30 -1.92 -10.04
N ILE A 65 -4.54 -3.03 -9.36
CA ILE A 65 -3.60 -4.16 -9.25
C ILE A 65 -4.35 -5.45 -9.62
N GLU A 66 -3.69 -6.36 -10.32
CA GLU A 66 -4.24 -7.68 -10.60
C GLU A 66 -4.25 -8.56 -9.33
N LYS A 67 -5.33 -9.32 -9.14
CA LYS A 67 -5.43 -10.25 -8.01
C LYS A 67 -4.41 -11.38 -8.10
N GLU A 68 -4.04 -11.77 -9.32
CA GLU A 68 -3.03 -12.80 -9.55
C GLU A 68 -1.65 -12.31 -9.09
N ASP A 69 -1.28 -11.08 -9.41
CA ASP A 69 -0.04 -10.46 -8.91
C ASP A 69 0.02 -10.41 -7.38
N ILE A 70 -1.10 -10.10 -6.72
CA ILE A 70 -1.18 -10.14 -5.24
C ILE A 70 -0.97 -11.56 -4.73
N ALA A 71 -1.59 -12.56 -5.37
CA ALA A 71 -1.46 -13.96 -4.97
C ALA A 71 -0.04 -14.50 -5.18
N LEU A 72 0.66 -14.05 -6.23
CA LEU A 72 2.07 -14.36 -6.48
C LEU A 72 2.97 -13.65 -5.47
N ALA A 73 2.74 -12.36 -5.24
CA ALA A 73 3.47 -11.56 -4.27
C ALA A 73 3.37 -12.14 -2.86
N ASN A 74 2.20 -12.60 -2.44
CA ASN A 74 2.01 -13.22 -1.12
C ASN A 74 2.82 -14.53 -0.93
N LYS A 75 3.33 -15.14 -2.00
CA LYS A 75 4.17 -16.35 -1.95
C LYS A 75 5.67 -16.04 -2.00
N ASP A 76 6.06 -14.86 -2.46
CA ASP A 76 7.46 -14.44 -2.60
C ASP A 76 7.68 -13.10 -1.89
N ARG A 77 8.52 -13.13 -0.85
CA ARG A 77 8.79 -11.96 -0.02
C ARG A 77 9.42 -10.80 -0.79
N GLN A 78 10.22 -11.07 -1.81
CA GLN A 78 10.81 -10.03 -2.65
C GLN A 78 9.75 -9.41 -3.56
N ALA A 79 8.90 -10.22 -4.18
CA ALA A 79 7.78 -9.74 -4.99
C ALA A 79 6.80 -8.91 -4.16
N LEU A 80 6.48 -9.36 -2.93
CA LEU A 80 5.67 -8.60 -1.97
C LEU A 80 6.27 -7.23 -1.66
N TYR A 81 7.57 -7.20 -1.38
CA TYR A 81 8.27 -5.95 -1.09
C TYR A 81 8.19 -4.98 -2.27
N HIS A 82 8.45 -5.46 -3.49
CA HIS A 82 8.37 -4.64 -4.70
C HIS A 82 6.94 -4.13 -4.95
N LEU A 83 5.93 -4.97 -4.76
CA LEU A 83 4.54 -4.58 -4.96
C LEU A 83 4.13 -3.49 -3.96
N VAL A 84 4.42 -3.67 -2.67
CA VAL A 84 4.13 -2.67 -1.62
C VAL A 84 4.89 -1.37 -1.88
N ALA A 85 6.16 -1.45 -2.27
CA ALA A 85 6.96 -0.26 -2.60
C ALA A 85 6.35 0.52 -3.78
N THR A 86 5.96 -0.18 -4.84
CA THR A 86 5.35 0.42 -6.04
C THR A 86 4.03 1.12 -5.70
N VAL A 87 3.17 0.48 -4.90
CA VAL A 87 1.90 1.07 -4.44
C VAL A 87 2.14 2.33 -3.63
N LEU A 88 3.07 2.27 -2.68
CA LEU A 88 3.41 3.42 -1.84
C LEU A 88 3.98 4.57 -2.67
N ASP A 89 4.81 4.28 -3.67
CA ASP A 89 5.43 5.32 -4.49
C ASP A 89 4.43 5.97 -5.45
N THR A 90 3.55 5.16 -6.07
CA THR A 90 2.48 5.66 -6.95
C THR A 90 1.53 6.60 -6.21
N LEU A 91 1.18 6.25 -4.97
CA LEU A 91 0.27 7.02 -4.12
C LEU A 91 0.96 8.16 -3.33
N LYS A 92 2.27 8.37 -3.50
CA LYS A 92 2.95 9.56 -2.94
C LYS A 92 2.56 10.84 -3.66
N THR A 93 2.41 10.73 -4.99
CA THR A 93 2.09 11.79 -5.95
C THR A 93 0.70 12.35 -5.72
#